data_AF-A0A849QK86-F1
#
_entry.id   AF-A0A849QK86-F1
#
_cell.length_a   1.000
_cell.length_b   1.000
_cell.length_c   1.000
_cell.angle_alpha   90.00
_cell.angle_beta   90.00
_cell.angle_gamma   90.00
#
_symmetry.space_group_name_H-M   'P 1'
#
loop_
_entity.id
_entity.type
_entity.pdbx_description
1 polymer ?
#
loop_
_entity_poly.entity_id
_entity_poly.type
_entity_poly.pdbx_seq_one_letter_code
_entity_poly.pdbx_strand_id
1 'polypeptide(L)'
;MDTLNGTMSFRLKSAIKILWQKMFYLIDNDLPVIRPTLGDYVNTIETQKRLDYVLLYNPNIARIEYQSTLNGTKENVHEQHDKKGLESRLFRNFNRKDPKQGLKILHILNRNIYGPLFQKMGKGYGTFRSIDPDSRQITYEVKTCDECLDLPDVGLKTCFYFSGLLAGIFSALFDQSMGTYESTCGTNGEPACNYEINNIRDIDFKDKLESYLDLSISDEKLREVEKALSENILKSLKAETPSEPVVGINSHIIGYQLRILNNLEQNPEIFSETYRKAGVRFSNRLVEILKSFYQVDGEELLTEALPKYYKKQLLANIESVEKFQDGFMVTISEAVDCAGVKNLDVKPCAFMRGEIEGIANIATGKHIQCDIHSCKYDTEEQLCQLRLSYIEEEKDIPDWLKEIEEQ
;
A
#
# COMPACT_ATOMS: atom_id res chain seq x y z
N MET A 1 6.49 29.01 10.12
CA MET A 1 6.20 27.57 9.94
C MET A 1 5.65 27.26 8.55
N ASP A 2 5.02 28.21 7.84
CA ASP A 2 4.40 27.95 6.52
C ASP A 2 5.37 27.69 5.34
N THR A 3 6.62 28.15 5.41
CA THR A 3 7.59 28.01 4.30
C THR A 3 8.24 26.61 4.23
N LEU A 4 8.33 25.90 5.36
CA LEU A 4 8.87 24.54 5.42
C LEU A 4 7.87 23.52 4.86
N ASN A 5 6.57 23.69 5.17
CA ASN A 5 5.51 22.82 4.65
C ASN A 5 5.37 22.90 3.12
N GLY A 6 5.56 24.10 2.54
CA GLY A 6 5.49 24.29 1.08
C GLY A 6 6.61 23.58 0.31
N THR A 7 7.84 23.55 0.85
CA THR A 7 9.01 22.96 0.16
C THR A 7 8.98 21.44 0.22
N MET A 8 8.58 20.87 1.38
CA MET A 8 8.41 19.42 1.56
C MET A 8 7.33 18.85 0.63
N SER A 9 6.20 19.54 0.48
CA SER A 9 5.12 19.13 -0.43
C SER A 9 5.59 19.10 -1.90
N PHE A 10 6.44 20.03 -2.33
CA PHE A 10 6.91 20.08 -3.72
C PHE A 10 7.77 18.86 -4.11
N ARG A 11 8.74 18.47 -3.26
CA ARG A 11 9.63 17.33 -3.56
C ARG A 11 8.86 16.02 -3.56
N LEU A 12 7.98 15.82 -2.59
CA LEU A 12 7.13 14.63 -2.51
C LEU A 12 6.19 14.51 -3.72
N LYS A 13 5.51 15.59 -4.12
CA LYS A 13 4.70 15.62 -5.35
C LYS A 13 5.52 15.30 -6.60
N SER A 14 6.74 15.83 -6.68
CA SER A 14 7.66 15.54 -7.79
C SER A 14 8.04 14.07 -7.83
N ALA A 15 8.30 13.45 -6.69
CA ALA A 15 8.59 12.02 -6.59
C ALA A 15 7.40 11.16 -7.04
N ILE A 16 6.19 11.45 -6.54
CA ILE A 16 4.94 10.78 -6.95
C ILE A 16 4.75 10.88 -8.47
N LYS A 17 4.95 12.07 -9.03
CA LYS A 17 4.85 12.31 -10.48
C LYS A 17 5.85 11.48 -11.28
N ILE A 18 7.10 11.40 -10.83
CA ILE A 18 8.13 10.57 -11.48
C ILE A 18 7.74 9.08 -11.43
N LEU A 19 7.21 8.60 -10.30
CA LEU A 19 6.76 7.22 -10.18
C LEU A 19 5.59 6.91 -11.13
N TRP A 20 4.64 7.83 -11.27
CA TRP A 20 3.58 7.71 -12.28
C TRP A 20 4.12 7.64 -13.71
N GLN A 21 5.08 8.51 -14.05
CA GLN A 21 5.72 8.48 -15.36
C GLN A 21 6.43 7.13 -15.62
N LYS A 22 7.15 6.61 -14.62
CA LYS A 22 7.76 5.27 -14.68
C LYS A 22 6.72 4.17 -14.85
N MET A 23 5.58 4.23 -14.16
CA MET A 23 4.50 3.26 -14.31
C MET A 23 3.90 3.23 -15.71
N PHE A 24 3.66 4.39 -16.31
CA PHE A 24 3.17 4.45 -17.69
C PHE A 24 4.23 4.02 -18.70
N TYR A 25 5.51 4.27 -18.42
CA TYR A 25 6.62 3.78 -19.24
C TYR A 25 6.71 2.24 -19.22
N LEU A 26 6.45 1.61 -18.07
CA LEU A 26 6.42 0.15 -17.88
C LEU A 26 5.38 -0.60 -18.73
N ILE A 27 4.37 0.11 -19.26
CA ILE A 27 3.37 -0.48 -20.15
C ILE A 27 4.04 -0.99 -21.43
N ASP A 28 4.96 -0.18 -21.96
CA ASP A 28 5.55 -0.36 -23.29
C ASP A 28 7.04 -0.78 -23.22
N ASN A 29 7.67 -0.73 -22.04
CA ASN A 29 9.11 -0.90 -21.86
C ASN A 29 9.43 -1.59 -20.52
N ASP A 30 10.66 -2.10 -20.40
CA ASP A 30 11.21 -2.51 -19.11
C ASP A 30 11.96 -1.34 -18.45
N LEU A 31 11.90 -1.24 -17.13
CA LEU A 31 12.68 -0.26 -16.36
C LEU A 31 14.05 -0.84 -16.01
N PRO A 32 15.07 0.03 -15.81
CA PRO A 32 16.28 -0.38 -15.10
C PRO A 32 15.92 -0.92 -13.71
N VAL A 33 16.61 -2.00 -13.32
CA VAL A 33 16.41 -2.64 -12.02
C VAL A 33 16.69 -1.63 -10.90
N ILE A 34 15.72 -1.44 -10.01
CA ILE A 34 15.80 -0.52 -8.87
C ILE A 34 16.50 -1.20 -7.69
N ARG A 35 16.19 -2.47 -7.46
CA ARG A 35 16.67 -3.30 -6.34
C ARG A 35 17.52 -4.46 -6.86
N PRO A 36 18.84 -4.27 -7.04
CA PRO A 36 19.69 -5.26 -7.72
C PRO A 36 19.76 -6.60 -6.99
N THR A 37 19.60 -6.63 -5.67
CA THR A 37 19.67 -7.86 -4.87
C THR A 37 18.31 -8.52 -4.72
N LEU A 38 17.26 -7.74 -4.46
CA LEU A 38 15.92 -8.26 -4.16
C LEU A 38 14.99 -8.34 -5.38
N GLY A 39 15.35 -7.70 -6.49
CA GLY A 39 14.49 -7.52 -7.67
C GLY A 39 13.36 -6.52 -7.41
N ASP A 40 12.63 -6.09 -8.45
CA ASP A 40 11.63 -5.03 -8.32
C ASP A 40 10.19 -5.50 -8.08
N TYR A 41 10.01 -6.81 -7.95
CA TYR A 41 8.72 -7.42 -7.65
C TYR A 41 8.72 -7.95 -6.22
N VAL A 42 7.68 -7.61 -5.48
CA VAL A 42 7.47 -8.05 -4.09
C VAL A 42 6.27 -8.97 -4.00
N ASN A 43 6.24 -9.78 -2.95
CA ASN A 43 5.06 -10.56 -2.61
C ASN A 43 3.95 -9.63 -2.13
N THR A 44 2.83 -9.58 -2.86
CA THR A 44 1.68 -8.73 -2.55
C THR A 44 1.09 -9.05 -1.21
N ILE A 45 1.09 -10.33 -0.82
CA ILE A 45 0.55 -10.80 0.45
C ILE A 45 1.21 -10.07 1.63
N GLU A 46 2.53 -9.90 1.62
CA GLU A 46 3.23 -9.22 2.73
C GLU A 46 3.03 -7.71 2.68
N THR A 47 3.12 -7.09 1.51
CA THR A 47 2.88 -5.64 1.40
C THR A 47 1.44 -5.27 1.71
N GLN A 48 0.47 -6.09 1.30
CA GLN A 48 -0.94 -5.87 1.56
C GLN A 48 -1.25 -6.02 3.05
N LYS A 49 -0.72 -7.06 3.71
CA LYS A 49 -0.84 -7.21 5.17
C LYS A 49 -0.43 -5.96 5.94
N ARG A 50 0.72 -5.37 5.60
CA ARG A 50 1.17 -4.14 6.27
C ARG A 50 0.13 -3.03 6.14
N LEU A 51 -0.46 -2.90 4.96
CA LEU A 51 -1.47 -1.88 4.68
C LEU A 51 -2.81 -2.20 5.36
N ASP A 52 -3.19 -3.48 5.42
CA ASP A 52 -4.39 -3.93 6.13
C ASP A 52 -4.25 -3.67 7.64
N TYR A 53 -3.09 -3.97 8.25
CA TYR A 53 -2.84 -3.64 9.66
C TYR A 53 -2.99 -2.14 9.95
N VAL A 54 -2.62 -1.28 9.00
CA VAL A 54 -2.84 0.17 9.12
C VAL A 54 -4.33 0.51 9.10
N LEU A 55 -5.09 -0.07 8.16
CA LEU A 55 -6.54 0.12 8.06
C LEU A 55 -7.26 -0.36 9.32
N LEU A 56 -6.85 -1.50 9.86
CA LEU A 56 -7.38 -2.11 11.08
C LEU A 56 -7.05 -1.28 12.32
N TYR A 57 -5.86 -0.69 12.38
CA TYR A 57 -5.43 0.15 13.49
C TYR A 57 -6.18 1.51 13.49
N ASN A 58 -6.44 2.08 12.32
CA ASN A 58 -7.18 3.33 12.19
C ASN A 58 -8.10 3.28 10.97
N PRO A 59 -9.39 2.95 11.15
CA PRO A 59 -10.33 2.81 10.04
C PRO A 59 -10.54 4.08 9.21
N ASN A 60 -10.24 5.26 9.75
CA ASN A 60 -10.26 6.51 8.99
C ASN A 60 -9.25 6.53 7.83
N ILE A 61 -8.22 5.66 7.88
CA ILE A 61 -7.27 5.49 6.78
C ILE A 61 -7.98 5.03 5.50
N ALA A 62 -9.09 4.28 5.57
CA ALA A 62 -9.82 3.86 4.37
C ALA A 62 -10.22 5.05 3.50
N ARG A 63 -10.78 6.09 4.12
CA ARG A 63 -11.16 7.34 3.44
C ARG A 63 -9.95 8.13 2.97
N ILE A 64 -8.91 8.24 3.80
CA ILE A 64 -7.68 8.97 3.47
C ILE A 64 -6.99 8.30 2.27
N GLU A 65 -6.89 6.98 2.26
CA GLU A 65 -6.30 6.20 1.18
C GLU A 65 -7.08 6.34 -0.12
N TYR A 66 -8.41 6.21 -0.05
CA TYR A 66 -9.27 6.43 -1.22
C TYR A 66 -9.10 7.83 -1.81
N GLN A 67 -9.18 8.87 -0.96
CA GLN A 67 -9.12 10.27 -1.41
C GLN A 67 -7.72 10.65 -1.91
N SER A 68 -6.66 10.26 -1.20
CA SER A 68 -5.29 10.53 -1.61
C SER A 68 -4.97 9.85 -2.95
N THR A 69 -5.39 8.61 -3.12
CA THR A 69 -5.21 7.86 -4.36
C THR A 69 -6.01 8.47 -5.50
N LEU A 70 -7.28 8.84 -5.27
CA LEU A 70 -8.11 9.51 -6.27
C LEU A 70 -7.45 10.80 -6.76
N ASN A 71 -7.04 11.67 -5.83
CA ASN A 71 -6.46 12.96 -6.17
C ASN A 71 -5.12 12.81 -6.90
N GLY A 72 -4.20 12.01 -6.35
CA GLY A 72 -2.90 11.75 -6.94
C GLY A 72 -3.00 11.09 -8.31
N THR A 73 -3.92 10.14 -8.47
CA THR A 73 -4.18 9.49 -9.75
C THR A 73 -4.76 10.47 -10.77
N LYS A 74 -5.80 11.23 -10.41
CA LYS A 74 -6.48 12.16 -11.31
C LYS A 74 -5.50 13.17 -11.91
N GLU A 75 -4.66 13.78 -11.08
CA GLU A 75 -3.67 14.77 -11.51
C GLU A 75 -2.66 14.15 -12.48
N ASN A 76 -2.09 13.01 -12.13
CA ASN A 76 -1.02 12.40 -12.92
C ASN A 76 -1.51 11.72 -14.19
N VAL A 77 -2.66 11.05 -14.15
CA VAL A 77 -3.26 10.38 -15.30
C VAL A 77 -3.71 11.39 -16.35
N HIS A 78 -4.22 12.56 -15.95
CA HIS A 78 -4.55 13.63 -16.90
C HIS A 78 -3.35 14.04 -17.75
N GLU A 79 -2.18 14.27 -17.13
CA GLU A 79 -0.95 14.60 -17.86
C GLU A 79 -0.52 13.48 -18.84
N GLN A 80 -0.66 12.21 -18.44
CA GLN A 80 -0.29 11.09 -19.30
C GLN A 80 -1.26 10.91 -20.46
N HIS A 81 -2.55 11.19 -20.26
CA HIS A 81 -3.54 11.22 -21.33
C HIS A 81 -3.21 12.26 -22.39
N ASP A 82 -2.89 13.48 -21.95
CA ASP A 82 -2.49 14.56 -22.86
C ASP A 82 -1.26 14.14 -23.70
N LYS A 83 -0.26 13.51 -23.07
CA LYS A 83 0.94 12.99 -23.75
C LYS A 83 0.65 11.88 -24.76
N LYS A 84 -0.34 11.01 -24.49
CA LYS A 84 -0.76 9.92 -25.38
C LYS A 84 -1.88 10.34 -26.35
N GLY A 85 -2.25 11.62 -26.42
CA GLY A 85 -3.30 12.13 -27.31
C GLY A 85 -4.72 11.67 -26.94
N LEU A 86 -4.93 11.23 -25.70
CA LEU A 86 -6.22 10.84 -25.15
C LEU A 86 -6.93 12.04 -24.51
N GLU A 87 -7.09 13.12 -25.28
CA GLU A 87 -7.69 14.35 -24.75
C GLU A 87 -9.07 14.07 -24.12
N SER A 88 -9.33 14.61 -22.93
CA SER A 88 -10.63 14.52 -22.23
C SER A 88 -11.81 14.96 -23.12
N ARG A 89 -11.55 15.84 -24.11
CA ARG A 89 -12.50 16.25 -25.15
C ARG A 89 -13.12 15.07 -25.92
N LEU A 90 -12.35 14.01 -26.17
CA LEU A 90 -12.82 12.80 -26.85
C LEU A 90 -13.89 12.05 -26.02
N PHE A 91 -13.86 12.26 -24.70
CA PHE A 91 -14.75 11.65 -23.72
C PHE A 91 -15.86 12.58 -23.22
N ARG A 92 -15.84 13.88 -23.52
CA ARG A 92 -16.95 14.80 -23.18
C ARG A 92 -18.29 14.35 -23.74
N ASN A 93 -18.28 13.71 -24.90
CA ASN A 93 -19.49 13.16 -25.52
C ASN A 93 -19.78 11.71 -25.10
N PHE A 94 -19.01 11.13 -24.17
CA PHE A 94 -19.21 9.75 -23.71
C PHE A 94 -20.63 9.54 -23.16
N ASN A 95 -21.13 10.51 -22.38
CA ASN A 95 -22.50 10.49 -21.85
C ASN A 95 -23.60 10.58 -22.92
N ARG A 96 -23.25 11.05 -24.13
CA ARG A 96 -24.16 11.11 -25.30
C ARG A 96 -24.08 9.87 -26.19
N LYS A 97 -23.07 9.03 -26.01
CA LYS A 97 -22.92 7.81 -26.82
C LYS A 97 -23.91 6.74 -26.36
N ASP A 98 -24.30 5.89 -27.29
CA ASP A 98 -24.99 4.65 -26.96
C ASP A 98 -24.13 3.81 -25.99
N PRO A 99 -24.70 3.20 -24.93
CA PRO A 99 -23.95 2.42 -23.95
C PRO A 99 -23.03 1.35 -24.57
N LYS A 100 -23.43 0.70 -25.67
CA LYS A 100 -22.58 -0.31 -26.34
C LYS A 100 -21.35 0.33 -26.98
N GLN A 101 -21.51 1.52 -27.57
CA GLN A 101 -20.38 2.27 -28.12
C GLN A 101 -19.44 2.76 -27.01
N GLY A 102 -19.99 3.25 -25.89
CA GLY A 102 -19.23 3.63 -24.71
C GLY A 102 -18.40 2.45 -24.18
N LEU A 103 -19.04 1.30 -23.99
CA LEU A 103 -18.39 0.09 -23.51
C LEU A 103 -17.27 -0.38 -24.44
N LYS A 104 -17.48 -0.33 -25.76
CA LYS A 104 -16.45 -0.65 -26.76
C LYS A 104 -15.21 0.23 -26.60
N ILE A 105 -15.38 1.53 -26.35
CA ILE A 105 -14.27 2.46 -26.13
C ILE A 105 -13.53 2.12 -24.84
N LEU A 106 -14.25 1.86 -23.74
CA LEU A 106 -13.64 1.47 -22.48
C LEU A 106 -12.84 0.17 -22.62
N HIS A 107 -13.33 -0.82 -23.37
CA HIS A 107 -12.56 -2.03 -23.66
C HIS A 107 -11.25 -1.76 -24.43
N ILE A 108 -11.26 -0.83 -25.38
CA ILE A 108 -10.05 -0.43 -26.11
C ILE A 108 -9.04 0.22 -25.16
N LEU A 109 -9.48 1.13 -24.29
CA LEU A 109 -8.62 1.75 -23.28
C LEU A 109 -8.04 0.71 -22.32
N ASN A 110 -8.90 -0.19 -21.82
CA ASN A 110 -8.45 -1.25 -20.91
C ASN A 110 -7.40 -2.14 -21.58
N ARG A 111 -7.64 -2.58 -22.81
CA ARG A 111 -6.74 -3.48 -23.52
C ARG A 111 -5.36 -2.85 -23.77
N ASN A 112 -5.32 -1.56 -24.08
CA ASN A 112 -4.10 -0.91 -24.54
C ASN A 112 -3.35 -0.13 -23.45
N ILE A 113 -4.00 0.20 -22.32
CA ILE A 113 -3.42 1.09 -21.32
C ILE A 113 -3.62 0.51 -19.92
N TYR A 114 -4.86 0.52 -19.40
CA TYR A 114 -5.08 0.23 -17.98
C TYR A 114 -4.91 -1.24 -17.62
N GLY A 115 -5.31 -2.16 -18.49
CA GLY A 115 -5.11 -3.60 -18.30
C GLY A 115 -3.62 -3.94 -18.16
N PRO A 116 -2.76 -3.58 -19.13
CA PRO A 116 -1.31 -3.73 -19.00
C PRO A 116 -0.73 -3.02 -17.77
N LEU A 117 -1.17 -1.78 -17.49
CA LEU A 117 -0.73 -1.02 -16.32
C LEU A 117 -1.02 -1.78 -15.02
N PHE A 118 -2.27 -2.21 -14.82
CA PHE A 118 -2.70 -2.93 -13.62
C PHE A 118 -1.99 -4.28 -13.49
N GLN A 119 -1.80 -5.01 -14.59
CA GLN A 119 -1.03 -6.26 -14.58
C GLN A 119 0.43 -6.03 -14.16
N LYS A 120 1.10 -5.01 -14.69
CA LYS A 120 2.48 -4.65 -14.28
C LYS A 120 2.55 -4.18 -12.83
N MET A 121 1.50 -3.52 -12.33
CA MET A 121 1.36 -3.18 -10.91
C MET A 121 1.01 -4.39 -10.03
N GLY A 122 0.69 -5.54 -10.60
CA GLY A 122 0.22 -6.72 -9.87
C GLY A 122 -1.25 -6.64 -9.41
N LYS A 123 -2.02 -5.64 -9.85
CA LYS A 123 -3.41 -5.35 -9.44
C LYS A 123 -4.48 -6.30 -10.01
N GLY A 124 -4.07 -7.41 -10.60
CA GLY A 124 -4.98 -8.38 -11.20
C GLY A 124 -5.39 -8.08 -12.65
N TYR A 125 -6.37 -8.84 -13.13
CA TYR A 125 -6.89 -8.75 -14.48
C TYR A 125 -8.26 -8.08 -14.49
N GLY A 126 -8.26 -6.80 -14.86
CA GLY A 126 -9.47 -6.01 -14.91
C GLY A 126 -10.17 -6.02 -16.27
N THR A 127 -11.51 -5.96 -16.29
CA THR A 127 -12.34 -5.86 -17.50
C THR A 127 -13.63 -5.09 -17.25
N PHE A 128 -14.07 -4.30 -18.22
CA PHE A 128 -15.39 -3.67 -18.19
C PHE A 128 -16.48 -4.72 -18.44
N ARG A 129 -17.57 -4.67 -17.67
CA ARG A 129 -18.70 -5.60 -17.80
C ARG A 129 -19.89 -4.97 -18.49
N SER A 130 -20.28 -3.78 -18.05
CA SER A 130 -21.49 -3.12 -18.52
C SER A 130 -21.41 -1.61 -18.31
N ILE A 131 -22.28 -0.91 -19.04
CA ILE A 131 -22.67 0.47 -18.76
C ILE A 131 -24.19 0.46 -18.67
N ASP A 132 -24.73 0.84 -17.52
CA ASP A 132 -26.16 1.00 -17.35
C ASP A 132 -26.69 2.07 -18.32
N PRO A 133 -27.76 1.80 -19.09
CA PRO A 133 -28.25 2.75 -20.10
C PRO A 133 -28.82 4.03 -19.50
N ASP A 134 -29.37 3.96 -18.28
CA ASP A 134 -30.12 5.04 -17.65
C ASP A 134 -29.23 5.85 -16.70
N SER A 135 -28.61 5.19 -15.72
CA SER A 135 -27.74 5.83 -14.73
C SER A 135 -26.34 6.11 -15.28
N ARG A 136 -25.96 5.47 -16.39
CA ARG A 136 -24.59 5.50 -16.96
C ARG A 136 -23.52 4.96 -16.02
N GLN A 137 -23.94 4.24 -14.99
CA GLN A 137 -23.05 3.51 -14.10
C GLN A 137 -22.23 2.47 -14.87
N ILE A 138 -20.94 2.43 -14.62
CA ILE A 138 -20.00 1.49 -15.24
C ILE A 138 -19.67 0.39 -14.22
N THR A 139 -19.72 -0.86 -14.65
CA THR A 139 -19.24 -2.00 -13.85
C THR A 139 -17.86 -2.46 -14.36
N TYR A 140 -16.89 -2.55 -13.45
CA TYR A 140 -15.55 -3.06 -13.71
C TYR A 140 -15.27 -4.29 -12.84
N GLU A 141 -14.88 -5.40 -13.45
CA GLU A 141 -14.54 -6.63 -12.73
C GLU A 141 -13.01 -6.80 -12.68
N VAL A 142 -12.48 -7.22 -11.54
CA VAL A 142 -11.07 -7.59 -11.37
C VAL A 142 -10.95 -9.02 -10.87
N LYS A 143 -10.25 -9.85 -11.63
CA LYS A 143 -9.81 -11.18 -11.19
C LYS A 143 -8.43 -11.10 -10.57
N THR A 144 -8.16 -11.98 -9.59
CA THR A 144 -6.88 -12.07 -8.88
C THR A 144 -6.43 -10.70 -8.34
N CYS A 145 -7.34 -9.99 -7.66
CA CYS A 145 -7.03 -8.72 -7.02
C CYS A 145 -6.05 -8.96 -5.86
N ASP A 146 -4.97 -8.19 -5.83
CA ASP A 146 -3.92 -8.28 -4.81
C ASP A 146 -4.39 -7.76 -3.44
N GLU A 147 -5.27 -6.76 -3.43
CA GLU A 147 -5.80 -6.14 -2.20
C GLU A 147 -6.76 -7.04 -1.42
N CYS A 148 -7.23 -8.11 -2.05
CA CYS A 148 -8.20 -9.05 -1.51
C CYS A 148 -7.63 -10.48 -1.41
N LEU A 149 -6.37 -10.70 -1.82
CA LEU A 149 -5.79 -12.03 -1.91
C LEU A 149 -5.54 -12.63 -0.52
N ASP A 150 -5.99 -13.88 -0.32
CA ASP A 150 -5.80 -14.67 0.91
C ASP A 150 -6.39 -14.02 2.20
N LEU A 151 -7.16 -12.92 2.09
CA LEU A 151 -7.91 -12.39 3.23
C LEU A 151 -9.10 -13.30 3.56
N PRO A 152 -9.41 -13.52 4.86
CA PRO A 152 -10.55 -14.32 5.26
C PRO A 152 -11.86 -13.61 4.88
N ASP A 153 -12.94 -14.39 4.70
CA ASP A 153 -14.28 -13.82 4.60
C ASP A 153 -14.72 -13.30 5.97
N VAL A 154 -14.43 -12.02 6.20
CA VAL A 154 -14.89 -11.28 7.39
C VAL A 154 -15.99 -10.29 7.04
N GLY A 155 -16.53 -10.37 5.81
CA GLY A 155 -17.49 -9.42 5.27
C GLY A 155 -16.92 -8.00 5.16
N LEU A 156 -15.60 -7.84 5.00
CA LEU A 156 -14.96 -6.55 4.79
C LEU A 156 -14.65 -6.34 3.30
N LYS A 157 -14.81 -5.11 2.86
CA LYS A 157 -14.37 -4.65 1.55
C LYS A 157 -13.08 -3.86 1.77
N THR A 158 -11.98 -4.27 1.16
CA THR A 158 -10.63 -3.77 1.52
C THR A 158 -9.93 -3.03 0.38
N CYS A 159 -10.50 -3.06 -0.83
CA CYS A 159 -9.87 -2.53 -2.04
C CYS A 159 -9.99 -0.99 -2.20
N PHE A 160 -9.70 -0.24 -1.13
CA PHE A 160 -9.87 1.22 -1.08
C PHE A 160 -8.89 1.95 -2.00
N TYR A 161 -7.64 1.50 -2.05
CA TYR A 161 -6.65 2.02 -3.00
C TYR A 161 -7.09 1.78 -4.43
N PHE A 162 -7.48 0.55 -4.80
CA PHE A 162 -7.91 0.27 -6.16
C PHE A 162 -9.18 1.05 -6.56
N SER A 163 -10.13 1.21 -5.63
CA SER A 163 -11.32 2.05 -5.84
C SER A 163 -10.92 3.52 -6.08
N GLY A 164 -10.01 4.07 -5.27
CA GLY A 164 -9.49 5.43 -5.44
C GLY A 164 -8.74 5.60 -6.78
N LEU A 165 -7.97 4.59 -7.18
CA LEU A 165 -7.24 4.54 -8.45
C LEU A 165 -8.21 4.60 -9.64
N LEU A 166 -9.26 3.77 -9.64
CA LEU A 166 -10.31 3.82 -10.67
C LEU A 166 -11.03 5.17 -10.67
N ALA A 167 -11.41 5.69 -9.49
CA ALA A 167 -12.11 6.97 -9.37
C ALA A 167 -11.27 8.13 -9.95
N GLY A 168 -9.95 8.13 -9.69
CA GLY A 168 -9.02 9.11 -10.24
C GLY A 168 -8.87 9.01 -11.76
N ILE A 169 -8.70 7.79 -12.28
CA ILE A 169 -8.63 7.52 -13.73
C ILE A 169 -9.90 8.04 -14.42
N PHE A 170 -11.07 7.68 -13.91
CA PHE A 170 -12.34 8.06 -14.52
C PHE A 170 -12.64 9.54 -14.38
N SER A 171 -12.23 10.15 -13.27
CA SER A 171 -12.31 11.60 -13.11
C SER A 171 -11.44 12.35 -14.12
N ALA A 172 -10.25 11.81 -14.44
CA ALA A 172 -9.37 12.36 -15.46
C ALA A 172 -9.90 12.13 -16.89
N LEU A 173 -10.43 10.93 -17.18
CA LEU A 173 -11.01 10.60 -18.48
C LEU A 173 -12.21 11.49 -18.83
N PHE A 174 -13.15 11.63 -17.90
CA PHE A 174 -14.41 12.33 -18.15
C PHE A 174 -14.37 13.83 -17.84
N ASP A 175 -13.29 14.30 -17.20
CA ASP A 175 -13.19 15.68 -16.67
C ASP A 175 -14.39 16.02 -15.78
N GLN A 176 -14.74 15.06 -14.90
CA GLN A 176 -15.89 15.10 -14.00
C GLN A 176 -15.49 14.54 -12.63
N SER A 177 -16.31 14.82 -11.61
CA SER A 177 -16.15 14.19 -10.31
C SER A 177 -16.76 12.79 -10.35
N MET A 178 -15.90 11.80 -10.56
CA MET A 178 -16.28 10.38 -10.55
C MET A 178 -15.90 9.75 -9.22
N GLY A 179 -16.68 8.78 -8.79
CA GLY A 179 -16.35 7.92 -7.65
C GLY A 179 -16.40 6.46 -8.06
N THR A 180 -15.81 5.62 -7.23
CA THR A 180 -15.82 4.17 -7.39
C THR A 180 -15.94 3.51 -6.02
N TYR A 181 -16.70 2.43 -5.93
CA TYR A 181 -16.67 1.58 -4.75
C TYR A 181 -16.72 0.10 -5.14
N GLU A 182 -16.23 -0.76 -4.26
CA GLU A 182 -16.32 -2.21 -4.43
C GLU A 182 -17.74 -2.69 -4.06
N SER A 183 -18.48 -3.21 -5.04
CA SER A 183 -19.81 -3.78 -4.83
C SER A 183 -19.75 -5.19 -4.26
N THR A 184 -18.85 -6.03 -4.79
CA THR A 184 -18.56 -7.40 -4.32
C THR A 184 -17.05 -7.63 -4.24
N CYS A 185 -16.59 -8.42 -3.28
CA CYS A 185 -15.17 -8.70 -3.03
C CYS A 185 -14.86 -10.19 -3.16
N GLY A 186 -13.69 -10.52 -3.73
CA GLY A 186 -13.23 -11.90 -3.85
C GLY A 186 -12.96 -12.59 -2.50
N THR A 187 -12.75 -11.83 -1.42
CA THR A 187 -12.62 -12.38 -0.06
C THR A 187 -13.89 -13.06 0.42
N ASN A 188 -15.06 -12.65 -0.11
CA ASN A 188 -16.36 -13.11 0.35
C ASN A 188 -16.86 -14.31 -0.50
N GLY A 189 -15.93 -15.12 -1.01
CA GLY A 189 -16.21 -16.30 -1.82
C GLY A 189 -16.54 -16.03 -3.29
N GLU A 190 -16.54 -14.78 -3.73
CA GLU A 190 -16.79 -14.41 -5.13
C GLU A 190 -15.55 -14.69 -6.01
N PRO A 191 -15.73 -15.09 -7.29
CA PRO A 191 -14.61 -15.38 -8.17
C PRO A 191 -13.83 -14.13 -8.62
N ALA A 192 -14.35 -12.93 -8.34
CA ALA A 192 -13.79 -11.65 -8.73
C ALA A 192 -14.32 -10.51 -7.84
N CYS A 193 -13.58 -9.41 -7.80
CA CYS A 193 -14.05 -8.15 -7.22
C CYS A 193 -14.80 -7.35 -8.28
N ASN A 194 -15.98 -6.81 -7.97
CA ASN A 194 -16.75 -5.95 -8.87
C ASN A 194 -16.80 -4.52 -8.33
N TYR A 195 -16.51 -3.56 -9.18
CA TYR A 195 -16.47 -2.15 -8.86
C TYR A 195 -17.55 -1.40 -9.63
N GLU A 196 -18.26 -0.54 -8.92
CA GLU A 196 -19.26 0.35 -9.48
C GLU A 196 -18.69 1.76 -9.58
N ILE A 197 -18.74 2.35 -10.78
CA ILE A 197 -18.18 3.66 -11.09
C ILE A 197 -19.29 4.56 -11.60
N ASN A 198 -19.47 5.73 -10.99
CA ASN A 198 -20.45 6.72 -11.45
C ASN A 198 -20.04 8.15 -11.06
N ASN A 199 -20.80 9.14 -11.53
CA ASN A 199 -20.66 10.52 -11.12
C ASN A 199 -21.12 10.69 -9.67
N ILE A 200 -20.33 11.35 -8.83
CA ILE A 200 -20.65 11.52 -7.40
C ILE A 200 -21.86 12.43 -7.13
N ARG A 201 -22.43 13.06 -8.17
CA ARG A 201 -23.66 13.84 -8.09
C ARG A 201 -24.91 12.95 -8.09
N ASP A 202 -24.79 11.69 -8.48
CA ASP A 202 -25.83 10.69 -8.30
C ASP A 202 -25.95 10.38 -6.80
N ILE A 203 -27.13 10.64 -6.23
CA ILE A 203 -27.36 10.57 -4.77
C ILE A 203 -27.26 9.13 -4.28
N ASP A 204 -27.91 8.20 -4.98
CA ASP A 204 -27.91 6.79 -4.61
C ASP A 204 -26.50 6.21 -4.68
N PHE A 205 -25.73 6.59 -5.69
CA PHE A 205 -24.33 6.20 -5.81
C PHE A 205 -23.47 6.78 -4.68
N LYS A 206 -23.66 8.07 -4.37
CA LYS A 206 -22.91 8.76 -3.31
C LYS A 206 -23.15 8.09 -1.96
N ASP A 207 -24.39 7.74 -1.63
CA ASP A 207 -24.72 7.10 -0.35
C ASP A 207 -24.04 5.72 -0.22
N LYS A 208 -24.01 4.94 -1.31
CA LYS A 208 -23.29 3.65 -1.34
C LYS A 208 -21.78 3.82 -1.21
N LEU A 209 -21.21 4.84 -1.86
CA LEU A 209 -19.78 5.17 -1.72
C LEU A 209 -19.45 5.58 -0.27
N GLU A 210 -20.28 6.42 0.36
CA GLU A 210 -20.06 6.82 1.76
C GLU A 210 -20.15 5.63 2.71
N SER A 211 -21.12 4.73 2.50
CA SER A 211 -21.21 3.49 3.27
C SER A 211 -20.02 2.56 3.04
N TYR A 212 -19.46 2.53 1.84
CA TYR A 212 -18.26 1.76 1.55
C TYR A 212 -17.03 2.31 2.28
N LEU A 213 -16.88 3.63 2.32
CA LEU A 213 -15.75 4.31 2.99
C LEU A 213 -15.86 4.34 4.51
N ASP A 214 -17.02 4.00 5.07
CA ASP A 214 -17.24 3.87 6.51
C ASP A 214 -16.84 2.47 6.99
N LEU A 215 -15.54 2.28 7.22
CA LEU A 215 -15.00 1.03 7.73
C LEU A 215 -15.28 0.91 9.23
N SER A 216 -16.45 0.37 9.59
CA SER A 216 -16.77 -0.02 10.96
C SER A 216 -16.52 -1.51 11.15
N ILE A 217 -15.46 -1.84 11.89
CA ILE A 217 -15.11 -3.22 12.24
C ILE A 217 -15.25 -3.44 13.75
N SER A 218 -15.91 -4.52 14.14
CA SER A 218 -15.96 -4.95 15.55
C SER A 218 -14.64 -5.58 15.98
N ASP A 219 -14.28 -5.49 17.26
CA ASP A 219 -13.07 -6.12 17.81
C ASP A 219 -12.96 -7.63 17.55
N GLU A 220 -14.10 -8.34 17.49
CA GLU A 220 -14.13 -9.77 17.17
C GLU A 220 -13.63 -10.04 15.75
N LYS A 221 -14.25 -9.40 14.75
CA LYS A 221 -13.79 -9.45 13.35
C LYS A 221 -12.35 -8.99 13.19
N LEU A 222 -11.94 -7.96 13.94
CA LEU A 222 -10.55 -7.49 13.92
C LEU A 222 -9.57 -8.61 14.31
N ARG A 223 -9.85 -9.34 15.40
CA ARG A 223 -9.04 -10.49 15.81
C ARG A 223 -9.04 -11.63 14.79
N GLU A 224 -10.16 -11.87 14.11
CA GLU A 224 -10.23 -12.87 13.04
C GLU A 224 -9.34 -12.51 11.85
N VAL A 225 -9.37 -11.24 11.43
CA VAL A 225 -8.47 -10.74 10.38
C VAL A 225 -7.02 -10.89 10.81
N GLU A 226 -6.65 -10.40 12.00
CA GLU A 226 -5.27 -10.49 12.50
C GLU A 226 -4.76 -11.94 12.54
N LYS A 227 -5.61 -12.88 12.98
CA LYS A 227 -5.29 -14.31 12.99
C LYS A 227 -5.03 -14.83 11.57
N ALA A 228 -5.92 -14.55 10.62
CA ALA A 228 -5.75 -15.00 9.24
C ALA A 228 -4.51 -14.38 8.58
N LEU A 229 -4.24 -13.09 8.81
CA LEU A 229 -3.03 -12.44 8.33
C LEU A 229 -1.77 -13.14 8.85
N SER A 230 -1.79 -13.59 10.11
CA SER A 230 -0.69 -14.36 10.73
C SER A 230 -0.44 -15.70 10.03
N GLU A 231 -1.52 -16.47 9.81
CA GLU A 231 -1.46 -17.77 9.15
C GLU A 231 -0.89 -17.63 7.73
N ASN A 232 -1.27 -16.56 7.04
CA ASN A 232 -0.75 -16.24 5.72
C ASN A 232 0.74 -15.89 5.75
N ILE A 233 1.29 -15.30 6.82
CA ILE A 233 2.74 -15.01 6.89
C ILE A 233 3.49 -16.32 6.97
N LEU A 234 3.02 -17.23 7.82
CA LEU A 234 3.64 -18.55 7.96
C LEU A 234 3.55 -19.34 6.65
N LYS A 235 2.40 -19.30 5.96
CA LYS A 235 2.23 -19.89 4.62
C LYS A 235 3.22 -19.30 3.63
N SER A 236 3.36 -17.97 3.61
CA SER A 236 4.28 -17.28 2.71
C SER A 236 5.75 -17.59 3.00
N LEU A 237 6.16 -17.71 4.28
CA LEU A 237 7.53 -18.05 4.65
C LEU A 237 7.91 -19.47 4.21
N LYS A 238 6.95 -20.39 4.26
CA LYS A 238 7.11 -21.77 3.79
C LYS A 238 7.06 -21.90 2.27
N ALA A 239 6.45 -20.95 1.57
CA ALA A 239 6.33 -20.99 0.13
C ALA A 239 7.69 -20.78 -0.56
N GLU A 240 7.86 -21.46 -1.69
CA GLU A 240 8.93 -21.14 -2.61
C GLU A 240 8.64 -19.81 -3.30
N THR A 241 9.66 -18.98 -3.45
CA THR A 241 9.54 -17.75 -4.22
C THR A 241 9.46 -18.16 -5.69
N PRO A 242 8.40 -17.79 -6.42
CA PRO A 242 8.28 -18.16 -7.81
C PRO A 242 9.45 -17.57 -8.62
N SER A 243 9.91 -18.30 -9.64
CA SER A 243 11.00 -17.84 -10.50
C SER A 243 10.63 -16.62 -11.34
N GLU A 244 9.33 -16.40 -11.56
CA GLU A 244 8.79 -15.28 -12.32
C GLU A 244 7.65 -14.61 -11.55
N PRO A 245 7.46 -13.28 -11.69
CA PRO A 245 6.34 -12.58 -11.07
C PRO A 245 4.99 -13.12 -11.57
N VAL A 246 4.08 -13.45 -10.64
CA VAL A 246 2.72 -13.88 -10.96
C VAL A 246 1.74 -12.76 -10.65
N VAL A 247 0.92 -12.36 -11.62
CA VAL A 247 -0.09 -11.30 -11.43
C VAL A 247 -1.04 -11.66 -10.29
N GLY A 248 -1.32 -10.70 -9.42
CA GLY A 248 -2.11 -10.88 -8.19
C GLY A 248 -1.28 -11.34 -6.98
N ILE A 249 -0.17 -12.06 -7.20
CA ILE A 249 0.74 -12.53 -6.15
C ILE A 249 1.98 -11.63 -6.02
N ASN A 250 2.41 -11.04 -7.14
CA ASN A 250 3.56 -10.17 -7.20
C ASN A 250 3.19 -8.80 -7.76
N SER A 251 3.68 -7.75 -7.10
CA SER A 251 3.53 -6.37 -7.53
C SER A 251 4.87 -5.72 -7.71
N HIS A 252 4.98 -4.89 -8.74
CA HIS A 252 6.13 -4.01 -8.89
C HIS A 252 6.18 -2.98 -7.76
N ILE A 253 7.35 -2.73 -7.15
CA ILE A 253 7.49 -1.88 -5.96
C ILE A 253 6.92 -0.47 -6.15
N ILE A 254 6.99 0.07 -7.37
CA ILE A 254 6.47 1.40 -7.68
C ILE A 254 4.97 1.52 -7.37
N GLY A 255 4.18 0.46 -7.62
CA GLY A 255 2.74 0.47 -7.32
C GLY A 255 2.47 0.60 -5.82
N TYR A 256 3.26 -0.11 -5.00
CA TYR A 256 3.21 -0.01 -3.55
C TYR A 256 3.72 1.36 -3.06
N GLN A 257 4.82 1.87 -3.61
CA GLN A 257 5.37 3.18 -3.28
C GLN A 257 4.39 4.31 -3.60
N LEU A 258 3.66 4.25 -4.72
CA LEU A 258 2.63 5.23 -5.05
C LEU A 258 1.53 5.28 -3.98
N ARG A 259 1.08 4.12 -3.47
CA ARG A 259 0.12 4.05 -2.36
C ARG A 259 0.67 4.72 -1.11
N ILE A 260 1.90 4.40 -0.72
CA ILE A 260 2.55 4.97 0.46
C ILE A 260 2.72 6.50 0.34
N LEU A 261 3.28 6.97 -0.78
CA LEU A 261 3.61 8.38 -0.96
C LEU A 261 2.36 9.25 -1.12
N ASN A 262 1.29 8.76 -1.76
CA ASN A 262 0.02 9.50 -1.82
C ASN A 262 -0.57 9.74 -0.42
N ASN A 263 -0.57 8.71 0.44
CA ASN A 263 -1.06 8.85 1.82
C ASN A 263 -0.19 9.81 2.63
N LEU A 264 1.14 9.68 2.51
CA LEU A 264 2.11 10.55 3.17
C LEU A 264 1.99 12.01 2.73
N GLU A 265 1.68 12.27 1.46
CA GLU A 265 1.55 13.63 0.92
C GLU A 265 0.32 14.36 1.47
N GLN A 266 -0.80 13.65 1.59
CA GLN A 266 -2.04 14.26 2.08
C GLN A 266 -2.03 14.49 3.59
N ASN A 267 -1.49 13.54 4.38
CA ASN A 267 -1.56 13.60 5.84
C ASN A 267 -0.29 13.05 6.49
N PRO A 268 0.85 13.78 6.46
CA PRO A 268 2.15 13.23 6.88
C PRO A 268 2.21 12.84 8.36
N GLU A 269 1.55 13.59 9.25
CA GLU A 269 1.50 13.29 10.69
C GLU A 269 0.67 12.04 10.97
N ILE A 270 -0.56 11.97 10.44
CA ILE A 270 -1.44 10.80 10.57
C ILE A 270 -0.77 9.58 9.96
N PHE A 271 -0.16 9.71 8.77
CA PHE A 271 0.59 8.64 8.13
C PHE A 271 1.72 8.14 9.04
N SER A 272 2.63 9.02 9.46
CA SER A 272 3.81 8.61 10.22
C SER A 272 3.43 7.92 11.52
N GLU A 273 2.45 8.44 12.26
CA GLU A 273 2.09 7.88 13.56
C GLU A 273 1.23 6.62 13.43
N THR A 274 0.22 6.62 12.56
CA THR A 274 -0.66 5.47 12.36
C THR A 274 0.14 4.27 11.82
N TYR A 275 0.99 4.49 10.81
CA TYR A 275 1.78 3.41 10.23
C TYR A 275 2.80 2.85 11.22
N ARG A 276 3.45 3.72 12.01
CA ARG A 276 4.38 3.27 13.07
C ARG A 276 3.66 2.42 14.11
N LYS A 277 2.54 2.90 14.67
CA LYS A 277 1.79 2.15 15.68
C LYS A 277 1.22 0.84 15.14
N ALA A 278 0.72 0.83 13.90
CA ALA A 278 0.30 -0.40 13.24
C ALA A 278 1.46 -1.40 13.11
N GLY A 279 2.66 -0.93 12.75
CA GLY A 279 3.87 -1.75 12.71
C GLY A 279 4.24 -2.34 14.08
N VAL A 280 4.17 -1.54 15.15
CA VAL A 280 4.42 -2.04 16.52
C VAL A 280 3.40 -3.12 16.88
N ARG A 281 2.10 -2.88 16.67
CA ARG A 281 1.05 -3.89 16.93
C ARG A 281 1.28 -5.17 16.13
N PHE A 282 1.64 -5.05 14.85
CA PHE A 282 1.96 -6.17 13.97
C PHE A 282 3.11 -7.04 14.51
N SER A 283 4.11 -6.41 15.14
CA SER A 283 5.28 -7.11 15.67
C SER A 283 4.95 -8.17 16.73
N ASN A 284 3.92 -7.96 17.56
CA ASN A 284 3.53 -8.90 18.61
C ASN A 284 3.29 -10.29 18.03
N ARG A 285 2.64 -10.33 16.86
CA ARG A 285 2.30 -11.57 16.19
C ARG A 285 3.43 -12.09 15.31
N LEU A 286 4.17 -11.19 14.68
CA LEU A 286 5.32 -11.55 13.87
C LEU A 286 6.41 -12.21 14.73
N VAL A 287 6.68 -11.74 15.95
CA VAL A 287 7.69 -12.35 16.84
C VAL A 287 7.39 -13.83 17.09
N GLU A 288 6.15 -14.19 17.41
CA GLU A 288 5.78 -15.61 17.62
C GLU A 288 6.03 -16.48 16.38
N ILE A 289 5.77 -15.92 15.20
CA ILE A 289 6.05 -16.59 13.92
C ILE A 289 7.56 -16.72 13.73
N LEU A 290 8.35 -15.67 13.99
CA LEU A 290 9.80 -15.69 13.84
C LEU A 290 10.46 -16.67 14.82
N LYS A 291 10.05 -16.66 16.09
CA LYS A 291 10.52 -17.61 17.11
C LYS A 291 10.29 -19.05 16.67
N SER A 292 9.05 -19.37 16.28
CA SER A 292 8.68 -20.73 15.90
C SER A 292 9.31 -21.19 14.57
N PHE A 293 9.42 -20.29 13.59
CA PHE A 293 9.92 -20.64 12.26
C PHE A 293 11.45 -20.72 12.21
N TYR A 294 12.16 -19.77 12.83
CA TYR A 294 13.62 -19.71 12.81
C TYR A 294 14.28 -20.37 14.02
N GLN A 295 13.51 -20.76 15.05
CA GLN A 295 13.99 -21.40 16.28
C GLN A 295 15.01 -20.54 17.04
N VAL A 296 14.74 -19.23 17.12
CA VAL A 296 15.56 -18.25 17.85
C VAL A 296 14.69 -17.47 18.84
N ASP A 297 15.30 -16.86 19.85
CA ASP A 297 14.60 -16.00 20.83
C ASP A 297 15.50 -14.84 21.28
N GLY A 298 14.95 -13.91 22.06
CA GLY A 298 15.67 -12.76 22.56
C GLY A 298 16.23 -11.89 21.43
N GLU A 299 17.45 -11.36 21.61
CA GLU A 299 18.10 -10.50 20.62
C GLU A 299 18.41 -11.20 19.28
N GLU A 300 18.45 -12.53 19.24
CA GLU A 300 18.62 -13.29 17.98
C GLU A 300 17.43 -13.09 17.03
N LEU A 301 16.26 -12.69 17.54
CA LEU A 301 15.15 -12.24 16.70
C LEU A 301 15.56 -11.07 15.81
N LEU A 302 16.31 -10.11 16.35
CA LEU A 302 16.77 -8.93 15.62
C LEU A 302 17.98 -9.24 14.73
N THR A 303 18.97 -9.97 15.25
CA THR A 303 20.25 -10.16 14.55
C THR A 303 20.21 -11.31 13.54
N GLU A 304 19.30 -12.28 13.71
CA GLU A 304 19.22 -13.45 12.82
C GLU A 304 17.90 -13.60 12.09
N ALA A 305 16.77 -13.66 12.81
CA ALA A 305 15.47 -13.96 12.19
C ALA A 305 14.98 -12.81 11.32
N LEU A 306 15.08 -11.56 11.82
CA LEU A 306 14.58 -10.38 11.15
C LEU A 306 15.24 -10.14 9.77
N PRO A 307 16.58 -10.19 9.60
CA PRO A 307 17.22 -10.10 8.28
C PRO A 307 16.77 -11.20 7.32
N LYS A 308 16.65 -12.44 7.81
CA LYS A 308 16.18 -13.60 7.02
C LYS A 308 14.73 -13.39 6.56
N TYR A 309 13.86 -12.91 7.46
CA TYR A 309 12.45 -12.61 7.17
C TYR A 309 12.32 -11.52 6.10
N TYR A 310 12.95 -10.36 6.30
CA TYR A 310 12.88 -9.23 5.36
C TYR A 310 13.39 -9.60 3.98
N LYS A 311 14.50 -10.33 3.90
CA LYS A 311 15.08 -10.79 2.64
C LYS A 311 14.20 -11.84 1.97
N LYS A 312 13.71 -12.84 2.72
CA LYS A 312 12.83 -13.90 2.19
C LYS A 312 11.53 -13.33 1.62
N GLN A 313 11.00 -12.29 2.25
CA GLN A 313 9.79 -11.60 1.81
C GLN A 313 10.03 -10.47 0.80
N LEU A 314 11.29 -10.25 0.40
CA LEU A 314 11.70 -9.21 -0.55
C LEU A 314 11.30 -7.79 -0.09
N LEU A 315 11.22 -7.54 1.21
CA LEU A 315 10.77 -6.27 1.78
C LEU A 315 11.91 -5.26 1.90
N ALA A 316 13.06 -5.70 2.37
CA ALA A 316 14.30 -4.94 2.41
C ALA A 316 15.49 -5.89 2.62
N ASN A 317 16.70 -5.37 2.47
CA ASN A 317 17.92 -6.06 2.82
C ASN A 317 18.48 -5.43 4.11
N ILE A 318 18.37 -6.13 5.23
CA ILE A 318 18.98 -5.69 6.50
C ILE A 318 20.45 -6.13 6.46
N GLU A 319 21.35 -5.16 6.31
CA GLU A 319 22.78 -5.40 6.13
C GLU A 319 23.50 -5.68 7.44
N SER A 320 23.13 -4.93 8.49
CA SER A 320 23.69 -5.12 9.82
C SER A 320 22.69 -4.74 10.91
N VAL A 321 22.84 -5.39 12.06
CA VAL A 321 22.21 -5.03 13.33
C VAL A 321 23.32 -4.95 14.37
N GLU A 322 23.76 -3.74 14.68
CA GLU A 322 24.89 -3.48 15.54
C GLU A 322 24.42 -3.06 16.93
N LYS A 323 24.82 -3.80 17.97
CA LYS A 323 24.48 -3.49 19.35
C LYS A 323 25.44 -2.44 19.91
N PHE A 324 24.90 -1.48 20.64
CA PHE A 324 25.64 -0.50 21.42
C PHE A 324 25.10 -0.40 22.85
N GLN A 325 25.74 0.40 23.69
CA GLN A 325 25.43 0.47 25.12
C GLN A 325 23.96 0.86 25.38
N ASP A 326 23.44 1.82 24.61
CA ASP A 326 22.08 2.36 24.70
C ASP A 326 21.08 1.78 23.68
N GLY A 327 21.38 0.65 22.99
CA GLY A 327 20.45 0.05 22.01
C GLY A 327 21.09 -0.59 20.78
N PHE A 328 20.51 -0.35 19.59
CA PHE A 328 20.91 -0.98 18.31
C PHE A 328 20.89 -0.02 17.13
N MET A 329 21.78 -0.25 16.16
CA MET A 329 21.76 0.39 14.84
C MET A 329 21.40 -0.66 13.79
N VAL A 330 20.36 -0.41 13.02
CA VAL A 330 19.94 -1.29 11.92
C VAL A 330 20.20 -0.58 10.60
N THR A 331 21.05 -1.17 9.76
CA THR A 331 21.36 -0.66 8.42
C THR A 331 20.55 -1.43 7.38
N ILE A 332 19.84 -0.71 6.53
CA ILE A 332 18.87 -1.27 5.57
C ILE A 332 19.15 -0.71 4.17
N SER A 333 19.27 -1.59 3.19
CA SER A 333 19.24 -1.28 1.75
C SER A 333 17.99 -1.83 1.07
N GLU A 334 17.70 -1.32 -0.13
CA GLU A 334 16.65 -1.85 -1.03
C GLU A 334 15.25 -1.96 -0.39
N ALA A 335 14.92 -1.07 0.56
CA ALA A 335 13.64 -1.05 1.24
C ALA A 335 12.49 -0.72 0.28
N VAL A 336 11.46 -1.57 0.25
CA VAL A 336 10.33 -1.46 -0.67
C VAL A 336 9.64 -0.09 -0.61
N ASP A 337 9.57 0.55 0.56
CA ASP A 337 8.88 1.82 0.76
C ASP A 337 9.56 3.03 0.07
N CYS A 338 10.85 2.93 -0.29
CA CYS A 338 11.62 4.09 -0.77
C CYS A 338 12.75 3.80 -1.76
N ALA A 339 13.06 2.54 -2.05
CA ALA A 339 14.09 2.19 -3.03
C ALA A 339 13.84 2.88 -4.38
N GLY A 340 14.88 3.52 -4.93
CA GLY A 340 14.81 4.25 -6.19
C GLY A 340 14.03 5.57 -6.17
N VAL A 341 13.57 6.03 -5.01
CA VAL A 341 12.89 7.32 -4.83
C VAL A 341 13.86 8.32 -4.19
N LYS A 342 14.26 9.33 -4.97
CA LYS A 342 15.23 10.34 -4.54
C LYS A 342 14.57 11.56 -3.91
N ASN A 343 15.28 12.22 -3.00
CA ASN A 343 14.99 13.55 -2.47
C ASN A 343 13.62 13.71 -1.81
N LEU A 344 13.17 12.73 -1.02
CA LEU A 344 11.83 12.77 -0.43
C LEU A 344 11.68 13.86 0.64
N ASP A 345 12.75 14.24 1.37
CA ASP A 345 12.70 15.07 2.60
C ASP A 345 11.75 14.54 3.69
N VAL A 346 11.12 13.40 3.45
CA VAL A 346 10.17 12.71 4.33
C VAL A 346 10.60 11.27 4.50
N LYS A 347 10.03 10.62 5.51
CA LYS A 347 10.41 9.29 5.99
C LYS A 347 9.28 8.29 5.70
N PRO A 348 9.25 7.66 4.51
CA PRO A 348 8.13 6.79 4.11
C PRO A 348 8.09 5.44 4.84
N CYS A 349 9.22 4.97 5.41
CA CYS A 349 9.35 3.67 6.08
C CYS A 349 8.71 3.61 7.48
N ALA A 350 7.59 4.31 7.71
CA ALA A 350 6.97 4.43 9.03
C ALA A 350 6.51 3.07 9.59
N PHE A 351 5.92 2.21 8.75
CA PHE A 351 5.49 0.87 9.17
C PHE A 351 6.68 -0.01 9.55
N MET A 352 7.69 -0.09 8.67
CA MET A 352 8.92 -0.85 8.92
C MET A 352 9.62 -0.39 10.20
N ARG A 353 9.70 0.92 10.44
CA ARG A 353 10.21 1.49 11.69
C ARG A 353 9.46 0.94 12.90
N GLY A 354 8.12 0.98 12.88
CA GLY A 354 7.29 0.45 13.96
C GLY A 354 7.40 -1.06 14.14
N GLU A 355 7.48 -1.81 13.05
CA GLU A 355 7.68 -3.27 13.07
C GLU A 355 8.99 -3.63 13.77
N ILE A 356 10.10 -2.99 13.39
CA ILE A 356 11.42 -3.24 13.99
C ILE A 356 11.47 -2.75 15.45
N GLU A 357 10.82 -1.63 15.75
CA GLU A 357 10.65 -1.12 17.12
C GLU A 357 9.98 -2.16 18.02
N GLY A 358 8.81 -2.66 17.62
CA GLY A 358 8.06 -3.60 18.43
C GLY A 358 8.76 -4.97 18.59
N ILE A 359 9.40 -5.48 17.53
CA ILE A 359 10.24 -6.69 17.63
C ILE A 359 11.36 -6.46 18.65
N ALA A 360 12.02 -5.30 18.64
CA ALA A 360 13.10 -5.01 19.57
C ALA A 360 12.61 -4.91 21.03
N ASN A 361 11.45 -4.30 21.25
CA ASN A 361 10.83 -4.24 22.59
C ASN A 361 10.61 -5.66 23.15
N ILE A 362 9.99 -6.54 22.36
CA ILE A 362 9.71 -7.93 22.78
C ILE A 362 10.99 -8.75 22.94
N ALA A 363 11.92 -8.63 22.00
CA ALA A 363 13.19 -9.35 22.00
C ALA A 363 14.08 -9.02 23.20
N THR A 364 14.03 -7.79 23.69
CA THR A 364 14.90 -7.32 24.79
C THR A 364 14.21 -7.26 26.14
N GLY A 365 12.87 -7.28 26.17
CA GLY A 365 12.07 -6.99 27.36
C GLY A 365 12.27 -5.56 27.87
N LYS A 366 12.71 -4.63 27.02
CA LYS A 366 12.97 -3.23 27.36
C LYS A 366 12.15 -2.29 26.50
N HIS A 367 11.84 -1.11 27.02
CA HIS A 367 11.23 -0.05 26.24
C HIS A 367 12.25 0.56 25.27
N ILE A 368 12.00 0.36 23.98
CA ILE A 368 12.84 0.82 22.87
C ILE A 368 12.02 1.73 21.96
N GLN A 369 12.59 2.88 21.63
CA GLN A 369 12.10 3.73 20.54
C GLN A 369 13.01 3.60 19.33
N CYS A 370 12.40 3.47 18.16
CA CYS A 370 13.11 3.47 16.89
C CYS A 370 12.98 4.85 16.25
N ASP A 371 14.10 5.43 15.83
CA ASP A 371 14.13 6.65 15.02
C ASP A 371 14.90 6.40 13.73
N ILE A 372 14.43 6.99 12.63
CA ILE A 372 15.18 6.98 11.37
C ILE A 372 16.32 7.98 11.52
N HIS A 373 17.52 7.47 11.77
CA HIS A 373 18.75 8.24 12.00
C HIS A 373 19.22 8.92 10.70
N SER A 374 19.30 8.13 9.63
CA SER A 374 19.61 8.62 8.29
C SER A 374 18.77 7.85 7.27
N CYS A 375 18.37 8.51 6.19
CA CYS A 375 17.72 7.82 5.09
C CYS A 375 18.13 8.46 3.78
N LYS A 376 19.11 7.84 3.12
CA LYS A 376 19.87 8.41 2.00
C LYS A 376 19.57 7.71 0.67
N TYR A 377 18.29 7.55 0.33
CA TYR A 377 17.88 7.05 -0.99
C TYR A 377 18.09 8.06 -2.13
N ASP A 378 18.49 9.29 -1.79
CA ASP A 378 18.94 10.33 -2.72
C ASP A 378 20.42 10.20 -3.11
N THR A 379 21.22 9.48 -2.34
CA THR A 379 22.66 9.26 -2.60
C THR A 379 22.91 7.97 -3.39
N GLU A 380 24.16 7.78 -3.84
CA GLU A 380 24.59 6.53 -4.48
C GLU A 380 24.53 5.32 -3.52
N GLU A 381 24.58 5.55 -2.20
CA GLU A 381 24.61 4.49 -1.19
C GLU A 381 23.26 3.78 -1.04
N GLN A 382 22.13 4.47 -1.23
CA GLN A 382 20.77 3.92 -1.05
C GLN A 382 20.54 3.16 0.27
N LEU A 383 21.05 3.71 1.37
CA LEU A 383 20.94 3.14 2.72
C LEU A 383 20.01 3.97 3.61
N CYS A 384 19.27 3.30 4.50
CA CYS A 384 18.67 3.92 5.68
C CYS A 384 19.16 3.24 6.95
N GLN A 385 19.40 4.06 7.96
CA GLN A 385 19.83 3.62 9.28
C GLN A 385 18.75 3.95 10.29
N LEU A 386 18.33 2.93 11.03
CA LEU A 386 17.40 3.05 12.14
C LEU A 386 18.18 2.94 13.45
N ARG A 387 18.05 3.96 14.30
CA ARG A 387 18.59 3.93 15.66
C ARG A 387 17.48 3.49 16.61
N LEU A 388 17.71 2.38 17.28
CA LEU A 388 16.87 1.88 18.36
C LEU A 388 17.55 2.25 19.68
N SER A 389 16.89 3.06 20.50
CA SER A 389 17.44 3.52 21.77
C SER A 389 16.59 3.04 22.94
N TYR A 390 17.25 2.53 23.99
CA TYR A 390 16.60 2.28 25.27
C TYR A 390 16.13 3.60 25.86
N ILE A 391 14.92 3.58 26.40
CA ILE A 391 14.38 4.72 27.14
C ILE A 391 14.53 4.41 28.63
N GLU A 392 15.48 5.09 29.30
CA GLU A 392 15.66 5.02 30.76
C GLU A 392 14.48 5.75 31.45
N GLU A 393 13.48 4.97 31.89
CA GLU A 393 12.42 5.26 32.87
C GLU A 393 11.29 6.30 32.58
N GLU A 394 10.15 5.99 33.24
CA GLU A 394 8.84 6.65 33.38
C GLU A 394 8.70 8.10 32.86
N LYS A 395 8.50 8.25 31.56
CA LYS A 395 7.56 9.27 31.07
C LYS A 395 6.34 8.52 30.59
N ASP A 396 5.25 8.64 31.36
CA ASP A 396 3.90 8.14 31.07
C ASP A 396 3.91 7.04 30.01
N ILE A 397 4.03 5.77 30.45
CA ILE A 397 3.83 4.61 29.57
C ILE A 397 2.57 4.92 28.76
N PRO A 398 2.69 5.11 27.43
CA PRO A 398 1.54 5.48 26.62
C PRO A 398 0.47 4.41 26.83
N ASP A 399 -0.78 4.81 27.05
CA ASP A 399 -1.81 3.86 27.53
C ASP A 399 -1.96 2.62 26.64
N TRP A 400 -1.67 2.72 25.34
CA TRP A 400 -1.67 1.59 24.40
C TRP A 400 -0.63 0.50 24.70
N LEU A 401 0.48 0.81 25.39
CA LEU A 401 1.49 -0.16 25.83
C LEU A 401 1.03 -0.94 27.07
N LYS A 402 0.22 -0.30 27.93
CA LYS A 402 -0.43 -0.99 29.07
C LYS A 402 -1.47 -2.00 28.57
N GLU A 403 -2.17 -1.68 27.48
CA GLU A 403 -3.12 -2.60 26.83
C GLU A 403 -2.46 -3.86 26.23
N ILE A 404 -1.16 -3.83 25.95
CA ILE A 404 -0.40 -5.01 25.45
C ILE A 404 -0.01 -5.95 26.60
N GLU A 405 0.27 -5.43 27.79
CA GLU A 405 0.58 -6.27 28.96
C GLU A 405 -0.67 -6.98 29.53
N GLU A 406 -1.86 -6.48 29.21
CA GLU A 406 -3.15 -7.02 29.66
C GLU A 406 -3.79 -8.05 28.69
N GLN A 407 -3.18 -8.31 27.53
CA GLN A 407 -3.61 -9.32 26.53
C GLN A 407 -2.65 -10.50 26.46
#